data_AF-A0A359ILD1-F1
#
_entry.id   AF-A0A359ILD1-F1
#
_cell.length_a   1.000
_cell.length_b   1.000
_cell.length_c   1.000
_cell.angle_alpha   90.00
_cell.angle_beta   90.00
_cell.angle_gamma   90.00
#
_symmetry.space_group_name_H-M   'P 1'
#
loop_
_entity.id
_entity.type
_entity.pdbx_description
1 polymer ?
#
loop_
_entity_poly.entity_id
_entity_poly.type
_entity_poly.pdbx_seq_one_letter_code
_entity_poly.pdbx_strand_id
1 'polypeptide(L)'
;MIALKADIQEYTDVIMNLTEYLKSYFKTDCMVIIDEYDTPIQAGYINGYFKNIMEFMKSMLVKGFKDNKALKQGILTGIMKIAQESIFSDFNNPLVCTVLSEDFTTSFGFTEDEVEKMAEYLGVSSNLED
;
A
#
# COMPACT_ATOMS: atom_id res chain seq x y z
N MET A 1 1.34 31.50 -15.53
CA MET A 1 0.39 31.64 -14.40
C MET A 1 0.03 30.23 -13.99
N ILE A 2 0.42 29.79 -12.79
CA ILE A 2 -0.01 28.47 -12.30
C ILE A 2 -1.51 28.60 -12.04
N ALA A 3 -2.35 27.85 -12.75
CA ALA A 3 -3.77 27.84 -12.49
C ALA A 3 -3.99 27.32 -11.07
N LEU A 4 -4.71 28.08 -10.23
CA LEU A 4 -5.07 27.66 -8.86
C LEU A 4 -6.18 26.60 -8.84
N LYS A 5 -6.55 26.06 -10.00
CA LYS A 5 -7.52 24.98 -10.18
C LYS A 5 -6.86 23.91 -11.02
N ALA A 6 -6.79 22.71 -10.46
CA ALA A 6 -6.41 21.51 -11.17
C ALA A 6 -7.67 20.76 -11.62
N ASP A 7 -7.62 20.17 -12.81
CA ASP A 7 -8.63 19.22 -13.24
C ASP A 7 -8.36 17.80 -12.69
N ILE A 8 -9.29 16.87 -12.96
CA ILE A 8 -9.17 15.49 -12.47
C ILE A 8 -7.93 14.79 -13.00
N GLN A 9 -7.48 15.14 -14.21
CA GLN A 9 -6.32 14.53 -14.82
C GLN A 9 -5.06 14.98 -14.09
N GLU A 10 -4.92 16.28 -13.83
CA GLU A 10 -3.82 16.85 -13.05
C GLU A 10 -3.73 16.26 -11.64
N TYR A 11 -4.86 16.04 -10.97
CA TYR A 11 -4.88 15.36 -9.66
C TYR A 11 -4.42 13.91 -9.75
N THR A 12 -4.85 13.17 -10.77
CA THR A 12 -4.43 11.77 -10.94
C THR A 12 -2.97 11.63 -11.39
N ASP A 13 -2.41 12.65 -12.04
CA ASP A 13 -1.02 12.66 -12.51
C ASP A 13 -0.03 13.07 -11.39
N VAL A 14 -0.53 13.44 -10.20
CA VAL A 14 0.29 14.05 -9.13
C VAL A 14 1.52 13.24 -8.74
N ILE A 15 1.39 11.92 -8.60
CA ILE A 15 2.50 11.04 -8.21
C ILE A 15 3.53 10.96 -9.33
N MET A 16 3.08 10.81 -10.57
CA MET A 16 3.96 10.76 -11.74
C MET A 16 4.75 12.06 -11.88
N ASN A 17 4.05 13.20 -11.85
CA ASN A 17 4.68 14.51 -11.97
C ASN A 17 5.67 14.76 -10.82
N LEU A 18 5.28 14.45 -9.58
CA LEU A 18 6.14 14.67 -8.43
C LEU A 18 7.42 13.82 -8.51
N THR A 19 7.32 12.53 -8.84
CA THR A 19 8.52 11.69 -8.94
C THR A 19 9.41 12.09 -10.11
N GLU A 20 8.84 12.50 -11.25
CA GLU A 20 9.60 13.05 -12.38
C GLU A 20 10.36 14.32 -12.01
N TYR A 21 9.71 15.26 -11.31
CA TYR A 21 10.35 16.49 -10.84
C TYR A 21 11.47 16.19 -9.85
N LEU A 22 11.22 15.32 -8.87
CA LEU A 22 12.23 14.93 -7.88
C LEU A 22 13.42 14.22 -8.55
N LYS A 23 13.18 13.27 -9.46
CA LYS A 23 14.26 12.63 -10.24
C LYS A 23 15.02 13.64 -11.08
N SER A 24 14.33 14.59 -11.71
CA SER A 24 14.99 15.61 -12.53
C SER A 24 15.97 16.46 -11.72
N TYR A 25 15.66 16.73 -10.46
CA TYR A 25 16.47 17.54 -9.57
C TYR A 25 17.56 16.72 -8.86
N PHE A 26 17.19 15.64 -8.18
CA PHE A 26 18.09 14.80 -7.37
C PHE A 26 18.83 13.72 -8.18
N LYS A 27 18.52 13.56 -9.48
CA LYS A 27 19.12 12.59 -10.41
C LYS A 27 19.04 11.13 -9.96
N THR A 28 18.05 10.82 -9.12
CA THR A 28 17.84 9.51 -8.51
C THR A 28 16.36 9.14 -8.60
N ASP A 29 16.08 7.86 -8.83
CA ASP A 29 14.72 7.33 -8.86
C ASP A 29 14.07 7.40 -7.47
N CYS A 30 12.77 7.73 -7.42
CA CYS A 30 12.04 7.95 -6.18
C CYS A 30 11.50 6.63 -5.60
N MET A 31 11.46 6.54 -4.28
CA MET A 31 10.59 5.58 -3.59
C MET A 31 9.32 6.30 -3.14
N VAL A 32 8.16 5.71 -3.39
CA VAL A 32 6.87 6.25 -2.97
C VAL A 32 6.27 5.31 -1.95
N ILE A 33 5.97 5.80 -0.75
CA ILE A 33 5.34 5.05 0.32
C ILE A 33 4.02 5.75 0.65
N ILE A 34 2.92 5.03 0.54
CA ILE A 34 1.59 5.55 0.89
C ILE A 34 1.04 4.65 1.99
N ASP A 35 0.91 5.25 3.16
CA ASP A 35 0.28 4.61 4.30
C ASP A 35 -1.24 4.82 4.28
N GLU A 36 -1.93 3.82 4.80
CA GLU A 36 -3.40 3.74 4.88
C GLU A 36 -4.10 4.17 3.58
N TYR A 37 -3.65 3.63 2.45
CA TYR A 37 -4.19 4.01 1.13
C TYR A 37 -5.71 3.73 1.02
N ASP A 38 -6.24 2.87 1.87
CA ASP A 38 -7.64 2.45 1.96
C ASP A 38 -8.51 3.33 2.86
N THR A 39 -7.95 4.20 3.71
CA THR A 39 -8.71 5.20 4.49
C THR A 39 -9.68 6.04 3.65
N PRO A 40 -9.27 6.66 2.51
CA PRO A 40 -10.22 7.41 1.67
C PRO A 40 -11.31 6.53 1.06
N ILE A 41 -11.01 5.25 0.81
CA ILE A 41 -11.95 4.27 0.25
C ILE A 41 -13.01 3.92 1.29
N GLN A 42 -12.60 3.67 2.54
CA GLN A 42 -13.49 3.47 3.66
C GLN A 42 -14.41 4.68 3.88
N ALA A 43 -13.85 5.90 3.83
CA ALA A 43 -14.64 7.12 3.92
C ALA A 43 -15.67 7.21 2.78
N GLY A 44 -15.31 6.83 1.55
CA GLY A 44 -16.26 6.78 0.43
C GLY A 44 -17.36 5.74 0.59
N TYR A 45 -17.06 4.60 1.22
CA TYR A 45 -18.09 3.63 1.57
C TYR A 45 -19.10 4.21 2.57
N ILE A 46 -18.61 4.82 3.66
CA ILE A 46 -19.46 5.39 4.73
C ILE A 46 -20.32 6.54 4.20
N ASN A 47 -19.76 7.39 3.34
CA ASN A 47 -20.39 8.62 2.89
C ASN A 47 -21.06 8.50 1.50
N GLY A 48 -21.14 7.30 0.92
CA GLY A 48 -21.90 7.04 -0.31
C GLY A 48 -21.22 7.45 -1.62
N TYR A 49 -19.90 7.68 -1.63
CA TYR A 49 -19.11 8.01 -2.83
C TYR A 49 -18.03 6.96 -3.18
N PHE A 50 -18.21 5.73 -2.71
CA PHE A 50 -17.27 4.61 -2.88
C PHE A 50 -16.78 4.44 -4.32
N LYS A 51 -17.69 4.42 -5.30
CA LYS A 51 -17.33 4.22 -6.71
C LYS A 51 -16.41 5.32 -7.22
N ASN A 52 -16.73 6.58 -6.92
CA ASN A 52 -15.96 7.74 -7.36
C ASN A 52 -14.54 7.75 -6.76
N ILE A 53 -14.40 7.45 -5.47
CA ILE A 53 -13.08 7.41 -4.83
C ILE A 53 -12.26 6.22 -5.31
N MET A 54 -12.89 5.05 -5.54
CA MET A 54 -12.21 3.89 -6.09
C MET A 54 -11.65 4.17 -7.50
N GLU A 55 -12.44 4.78 -8.37
CA GLU A 55 -12.00 5.17 -9.72
C GLU A 55 -10.86 6.19 -9.68
N PHE A 56 -10.97 7.19 -8.79
CA PHE A 56 -9.91 8.20 -8.60
C PHE A 56 -8.60 7.58 -8.10
N MET A 57 -8.66 6.80 -7.01
CA MET A 57 -7.50 6.14 -6.42
C MET A 57 -6.85 5.19 -7.42
N LYS A 58 -7.66 4.41 -8.14
CA LYS A 58 -7.16 3.52 -9.19
C LYS A 58 -6.41 4.29 -10.28
N SER A 59 -7.00 5.37 -10.80
CA SER A 59 -6.34 6.20 -11.82
C SER A 59 -5.03 6.81 -11.31
N MET A 60 -5.05 7.40 -10.12
CA MET A 60 -3.87 8.05 -9.52
C MET A 60 -2.73 7.06 -9.27
N LEU A 61 -3.03 5.89 -8.70
CA LEU A 61 -2.04 4.87 -8.38
C LEU A 61 -1.51 4.19 -9.64
N VAL A 62 -2.38 3.82 -10.59
CA VAL A 62 -1.94 3.20 -11.85
C VAL A 62 -1.03 4.16 -12.62
N LYS A 63 -1.40 5.44 -12.79
CA LYS A 63 -0.55 6.41 -13.48
C LYS A 63 0.76 6.70 -12.75
N GLY A 64 0.70 6.78 -11.42
CA GLY A 64 1.88 7.05 -10.59
C GLY A 64 2.90 5.92 -10.58
N PHE A 65 2.46 4.67 -10.77
CA PHE A 65 3.30 3.49 -10.53
C PHE A 65 3.55 2.65 -11.78
N LYS A 66 2.57 2.54 -12.68
CA LYS A 66 2.70 1.77 -13.92
C LYS A 66 3.52 2.58 -14.93
N ASP A 67 4.57 1.97 -15.46
CA ASP A 67 5.47 2.55 -16.47
C ASP A 67 6.15 3.87 -16.07
N ASN A 68 6.12 4.23 -14.78
CA ASN A 68 6.78 5.43 -14.26
C ASN A 68 8.29 5.22 -14.15
N LYS A 69 9.04 5.72 -15.13
CA LYS A 69 10.50 5.63 -15.19
C LYS A 69 11.22 6.41 -14.09
N ALA A 70 10.52 7.27 -13.36
CA ALA A 70 11.07 7.98 -12.21
C ALA A 70 10.86 7.24 -10.88
N LEU A 71 10.06 6.18 -10.88
CA LEU A 71 9.79 5.37 -9.70
C LEU A 71 10.79 4.20 -9.63
N LYS A 72 11.49 4.10 -8.50
CA LYS A 72 12.30 2.94 -8.14
C LYS A 72 11.43 1.82 -7.58
N GLN A 73 10.59 2.18 -6.61
CA GLN A 73 9.72 1.25 -5.92
C GLN A 73 8.55 2.02 -5.29
N GLY A 74 7.36 1.41 -5.38
CA GLY A 74 6.16 1.87 -4.72
C GLY A 74 5.76 0.91 -3.62
N ILE A 75 5.40 1.42 -2.44
CA ILE A 75 4.94 0.64 -1.29
C ILE A 75 3.61 1.23 -0.84
N LEU A 76 2.60 0.38 -0.70
CA LEU A 76 1.27 0.75 -0.26
C LEU A 76 0.93 -0.09 0.97
N THR A 77 0.52 0.55 2.06
CA THR A 77 0.10 -0.13 3.28
C THR A 77 -1.36 0.18 3.58
N GLY A 78 -2.10 -0.82 4.01
CA GLY A 78 -3.53 -0.75 4.26
C GLY A 78 -4.07 -2.09 4.74
N ILE A 79 -5.31 -2.09 5.20
CA ILE A 79 -5.97 -3.25 5.83
C ILE A 79 -6.98 -3.90 4.86
N MET A 80 -7.64 -3.11 4.03
CA MET A 80 -8.74 -3.53 3.17
C MET A 80 -8.26 -4.28 1.91
N LYS A 81 -8.42 -5.60 1.92
CA LYS A 81 -8.09 -6.46 0.76
C LYS A 81 -8.95 -6.20 -0.50
N ILE A 82 -10.21 -5.77 -0.35
CA ILE A 82 -11.09 -5.50 -1.49
C ILE A 82 -10.59 -4.32 -2.34
N ALA A 83 -10.13 -3.26 -1.67
CA ALA A 83 -9.52 -2.10 -2.34
C ALA A 83 -8.29 -2.53 -3.15
N GLN A 84 -7.48 -3.39 -2.54
CA GLN A 84 -6.29 -3.97 -3.13
C GLN A 84 -6.57 -4.68 -4.45
N GLU A 85 -7.50 -5.64 -4.45
CA GLU A 85 -7.82 -6.45 -5.64
C GLU A 85 -8.39 -5.59 -6.77
N SER A 86 -9.22 -4.61 -6.43
CA SER A 86 -9.83 -3.71 -7.41
C SER A 86 -8.80 -2.79 -8.08
N ILE A 87 -7.88 -2.23 -7.31
CA ILE A 87 -6.87 -1.27 -7.82
C ILE A 87 -5.71 -2.01 -8.50
N PHE A 88 -5.22 -3.10 -7.92
CA PHE A 88 -4.01 -3.78 -8.38
C PHE A 88 -4.23 -4.74 -9.55
N SER A 89 -5.48 -5.00 -9.93
CA SER A 89 -5.83 -5.75 -11.15
C SER A 89 -5.18 -5.20 -12.42
N ASP A 90 -4.88 -3.89 -12.47
CA ASP A 90 -4.30 -3.23 -13.66
C ASP A 90 -2.75 -3.09 -13.61
N PHE A 91 -2.11 -3.55 -12.53
CA PHE A 91 -0.66 -3.49 -12.35
C PHE A 91 0.03 -4.69 -13.00
N ASN A 92 1.20 -4.45 -13.61
CA ASN A 92 1.94 -5.51 -14.31
C ASN A 92 2.68 -6.47 -13.37
N ASN A 93 2.99 -6.06 -12.13
CA ASN A 93 3.76 -6.88 -11.18
C ASN A 93 3.53 -6.52 -9.70
N PRO A 94 2.28 -6.56 -9.19
CA PRO A 94 2.03 -6.28 -7.78
C PRO A 94 2.56 -7.43 -6.91
N LEU A 95 3.48 -7.13 -5.99
CA LEU A 95 3.80 -8.04 -4.90
C LEU A 95 2.84 -7.75 -3.73
N VAL A 96 2.11 -8.77 -3.29
CA VAL A 96 1.18 -8.67 -2.17
C VAL A 96 1.77 -9.40 -0.98
N CYS A 97 2.09 -8.65 0.06
CA CYS A 97 2.58 -9.17 1.33
C CYS A 97 1.49 -9.04 2.40
N THR A 98 1.31 -10.06 3.21
CA THR A 98 0.44 -10.03 4.39
C THR A 98 1.24 -10.45 5.62
N VAL A 99 0.70 -10.17 6.81
CA VAL A 99 1.31 -10.65 8.07
C VAL A 99 1.40 -12.17 8.16
N LEU A 100 0.64 -12.91 7.33
CA LEU A 100 0.65 -14.37 7.25
C LEU A 100 1.57 -14.91 6.14
N SER A 101 2.27 -14.04 5.42
CA SER A 101 3.18 -14.49 4.35
C SER A 101 4.43 -15.13 4.95
N GLU A 102 4.86 -16.26 4.39
CA GLU A 102 5.97 -17.08 4.89
C GLU A 102 7.26 -16.26 5.09
N ASP A 103 7.53 -15.32 4.20
CA ASP A 103 8.68 -14.40 4.23
C ASP A 103 8.75 -13.54 5.50
N PHE A 104 7.65 -13.38 6.23
CA PHE A 104 7.55 -12.52 7.42
C PHE A 104 7.21 -13.27 8.71
N THR A 105 7.23 -14.60 8.68
CA THR A 105 6.92 -15.48 9.84
C THR A 105 7.76 -15.18 11.08
N THR A 106 8.98 -14.67 10.90
CA THR A 106 9.89 -14.29 11.99
C THR A 106 9.93 -12.78 12.27
N SER A 107 9.17 -11.99 11.51
CA SER A 107 9.22 -10.52 11.55
C SER A 107 8.06 -9.88 12.33
N PHE A 108 6.98 -10.62 12.57
CA PHE A 108 5.78 -10.13 13.27
C PHE A 108 5.28 -11.15 14.29
N GLY A 109 4.77 -10.68 15.43
CA GLY A 109 4.26 -11.53 16.49
C GLY A 109 5.38 -12.15 17.33
N PHE A 110 5.22 -13.42 17.68
CA PHE A 110 6.19 -14.21 18.44
C PHE A 110 6.66 -15.38 17.59
N THR A 111 7.93 -15.75 17.71
CA THR A 111 8.42 -17.00 17.13
C THR A 111 7.89 -18.20 17.90
N GLU A 112 7.95 -19.38 17.30
CA GLU A 112 7.58 -20.65 17.97
C GLU A 112 8.35 -20.82 19.29
N ASP A 113 9.68 -20.64 19.27
CA ASP A 113 10.53 -20.64 20.48
C ASP A 113 10.05 -19.63 21.55
N GLU A 114 9.58 -18.44 21.16
CA GLU A 114 9.09 -17.44 22.09
C GLU A 114 7.74 -17.84 22.68
N VAL A 115 6.85 -18.43 21.88
CA VAL A 115 5.57 -18.97 22.33
C VAL A 115 5.78 -20.14 23.30
N GLU A 116 6.70 -21.06 23.00
CA GLU A 116 7.05 -22.18 23.87
C GLU A 116 7.56 -21.70 25.24
N LYS A 117 8.52 -20.76 25.24
CA LYS A 117 9.07 -20.17 26.48
C LYS A 117 8.01 -19.45 27.29
N MET A 118 7.10 -18.72 26.64
CA MET A 118 6.00 -18.05 27.33
C MET A 118 5.00 -19.06 27.91
N ALA A 119 4.68 -20.13 27.19
CA ALA A 119 3.79 -21.17 27.66
C ALA A 119 4.38 -21.91 28.87
N GLU A 120 5.68 -22.19 28.86
CA GLU A 120 6.40 -22.76 30.01
C GLU A 120 6.39 -21.81 31.22
N TYR A 121 6.74 -20.54 31.01
CA TYR A 121 6.71 -19.52 32.07
C TYR A 121 5.33 -19.38 32.72
N LEU A 122 4.25 -19.48 31.93
CA LEU A 122 2.87 -19.38 32.39
C LEU A 122 2.31 -20.70 32.92
N GLY A 123 3.03 -21.83 32.80
CA GLY A 123 2.58 -23.15 33.24
C GLY A 123 1.45 -23.74 32.39
N VAL A 124 1.35 -23.35 31.12
CA VAL A 124 0.29 -23.75 30.19
C VAL A 124 0.83 -24.51 28.97
N SER A 125 2.02 -25.08 29.05
CA SER A 125 2.66 -25.84 27.95
C SER A 125 1.81 -27.01 27.42
N SER A 126 0.86 -27.53 28.20
CA SER A 126 -0.09 -28.56 27.75
C SER A 126 -1.09 -28.07 26.68
N ASN A 127 -1.16 -26.76 26.44
CA ASN A 127 -2.02 -26.15 25.43
C ASN A 127 -1.28 -25.83 24.13
N LEU A 128 0.02 -26.14 24.04
CA LEU A 128 0.73 -26.14 22.77
C LEU A 128 0.22 -27.37 22.00
N GLU A 129 -0.46 -27.14 20.88
CA GLU A 129 -0.82 -28.20 19.94
C GLU A 129 0.41 -28.54 19.07
N ASP A 130 0.56 -29.82 18.70
CA ASP A 130 1.63 -30.30 17.80
C ASP A 130 1.56 -29.65 16.40
#